data_AF-A0A1V9XJ75-F1
#
_entry.id   AF-A0A1V9XJ75-F1
#
_cell.length_a   1.000
_cell.length_b   1.000
_cell.length_c   1.000
_cell.angle_alpha   90.00
_cell.angle_beta   90.00
_cell.angle_gamma   90.00
#
_symmetry.space_group_name_H-M   'P 1'
#
loop_
_entity.id
_entity.type
_entity.pdbx_description
1 polymer ?
#
loop_
_entity_poly.entity_id
_entity_poly.type
_entity_poly.pdbx_seq_one_letter_code
_entity_poly.pdbx_strand_id
1 'polypeptide(L)' 'QLQAVFITGCDSGFGYGLTRRLDKLGYRVFAGCLFPEGEGASKLKAESSSEVTIVPLDVTSDDSVVAAFETISDSLKNR' A
#
# COMPACT_ATOMS: atom_id res chain seq x y z
N GLN A 1 -15.97 -9.91 -7.10
CA GLN A 1 -14.55 -9.81 -6.67
C GLN A 1 -14.32 -8.37 -6.23
N LEU A 2 -13.72 -8.13 -5.06
CA LEU A 2 -13.47 -6.77 -4.57
C LEU A 2 -12.35 -6.12 -5.39
N GLN A 3 -12.44 -4.80 -5.61
CA GLN A 3 -11.49 -4.03 -6.40
C GLN A 3 -10.16 -3.85 -5.63
N ALA A 4 -9.06 -3.65 -6.35
CA ALA A 4 -7.80 -3.25 -5.75
C ALA A 4 -7.74 -1.72 -5.58
N VAL A 5 -7.14 -1.25 -4.48
CA VAL A 5 -6.99 0.19 -4.18
C VAL A 5 -5.52 0.50 -3.91
N PHE A 6 -4.99 1.54 -4.55
CA PHE A 6 -3.67 2.09 -4.24
C PHE A 6 -3.84 3.41 -3.47
N ILE A 7 -3.18 3.52 -2.32
CA ILE A 7 -3.24 4.70 -1.44
C ILE A 7 -1.82 5.21 -1.24
N THR A 8 -1.60 6.51 -1.34
CA THR A 8 -0.30 7.14 -1.04
C THR A 8 -0.28 7.71 0.39
N GLY A 9 0.89 7.78 1.02
CA GLY A 9 1.05 8.34 2.37
C GLY A 9 0.40 7.50 3.47
N CYS A 10 0.75 6.22 3.55
CA CYS A 10 0.06 5.26 4.42
C CYS A 10 0.73 4.97 5.77
N ASP A 11 1.91 5.51 6.03
CA ASP A 11 2.66 5.25 7.26
C ASP A 11 2.05 5.90 8.52
N SER A 12 1.15 6.88 8.34
CA SER A 12 0.47 7.56 9.45
C SER A 12 -0.86 8.18 9.03
N GLY A 13 -1.55 8.82 9.99
CA GLY A 13 -2.71 9.68 9.72
C GLY A 13 -3.85 9.01 8.94
N PHE A 14 -4.41 9.74 7.97
CA PHE A 14 -5.57 9.29 7.20
C PHE A 14 -5.27 8.10 6.28
N GLY A 15 -4.11 8.06 5.62
CA GLY A 15 -3.74 6.95 4.74
C GLY A 15 -3.62 5.63 5.51
N TYR A 16 -3.04 5.68 6.71
CA TYR A 16 -2.99 4.53 7.63
C TYR A 16 -4.40 4.05 8.00
N GLY A 17 -5.27 4.96 8.45
CA GLY A 17 -6.64 4.63 8.84
C GLY A 17 -7.48 4.10 7.68
N LEU A 18 -7.34 4.68 6.49
CA LEU A 18 -8.05 4.26 5.28
C LEU A 18 -7.60 2.86 4.84
N THR A 19 -6.29 2.59 4.81
CA THR A 19 -5.75 1.26 4.48
C THR A 19 -6.38 0.20 5.37
N ARG A 20 -6.37 0.41 6.69
CA ARG A 20 -6.96 -0.54 7.64
C ARG A 20 -8.48 -0.68 7.50
N ARG A 21 -9.18 0.40 7.15
CA ARG A 21 -10.63 0.34 6.94
C ARG A 21 -10.98 -0.51 5.71
N LEU A 22 -10.26 -0.33 4.61
CA LEU A 22 -10.47 -1.07 3.37
C LEU A 22 -10.04 -2.54 3.49
N ASP A 23 -8.94 -2.81 4.19
CA ASP A 23 -8.52 -4.17 4.55
C ASP A 23 -9.62 -4.93 5.30
N LYS A 24 -10.21 -4.32 6.33
CA LYS A 24 -11.34 -4.90 7.08
C LYS A 24 -12.61 -5.08 6.23
N LEU A 25 -12.74 -4.38 5.11
CA LEU A 25 -13.84 -4.54 4.15
C LEU A 25 -13.52 -5.58 3.07
N GLY A 26 -12.34 -6.22 3.11
CA GLY A 26 -11.90 -7.27 2.21
C GLY A 26 -11.27 -6.77 0.90
N TYR A 27 -10.96 -5.47 0.80
CA TYR A 27 -10.28 -4.93 -0.37
C TYR A 27 -8.81 -5.34 -0.36
N ARG A 28 -8.25 -5.55 -1.54
CA ARG A 28 -6.80 -5.62 -1.71
C ARG A 28 -6.24 -4.21 -1.74
N VAL A 29 -5.33 -3.89 -0.83
CA VAL A 29 -4.79 -2.53 -0.70
C VAL A 29 -3.29 -2.53 -0.94
N PHE A 30 -2.83 -1.63 -1.80
CA PHE A 30 -1.43 -1.29 -1.98
C PHE A 30 -1.18 0.03 -1.25
N ALA A 31 -0.41 -0.02 -0.18
CA ALA A 31 -0.15 1.10 0.72
C ALA A 31 1.22 1.71 0.43
N GLY A 32 1.23 2.85 -0.25
CA GLY A 32 2.42 3.63 -0.59
C GLY A 32 3.03 4.32 0.63
N CYS A 33 4.30 4.03 0.93
CA CYS A 33 5.05 4.63 2.04
C CYS A 33 6.43 5.09 1.56
N LEU A 34 6.86 6.29 1.97
CA LEU A 34 8.20 6.80 1.66
C LEU A 34 9.30 5.94 2.29
N PHE A 35 9.08 5.51 3.53
CA PHE A 35 9.98 4.61 4.26
C PHE A 35 9.27 3.27 4.55
N PRO A 36 9.39 2.27 3.68
CA PRO A 36 8.68 0.99 3.82
C PRO A 36 9.09 0.19 5.08
N GLU A 37 10.30 0.42 5.59
CA GLU A 37 10.83 -0.17 6.83
C GLU A 37 10.73 0.80 8.03
N GLY A 38 10.07 1.94 7.87
CA GLY A 38 9.81 2.88 8.96
C GLY A 38 8.74 2.36 9.93
N GLU A 39 8.77 2.85 11.17
CA GLU A 39 7.87 2.39 12.25
C GLU A 39 6.39 2.35 11.83
N GLY A 40 5.91 3.41 11.17
CA GLY A 40 4.52 3.51 10.71
C GLY A 40 4.14 2.45 9.68
N ALA A 41 5.00 2.20 8.70
CA ALA A 41 4.79 1.19 7.67
C ALA A 41 4.88 -0.23 8.24
N SER A 42 5.87 -0.50 9.11
CA SER A 42 6.00 -1.79 9.80
C SER A 42 4.79 -2.08 10.68
N LYS A 43 4.32 -1.09 11.44
CA LYS A 43 3.10 -1.20 12.25
C LYS A 43 1.86 -1.43 11.40
N LEU A 44 1.72 -0.70 10.28
CA LEU A 44 0.60 -0.89 9.36
C LEU A 44 0.58 -2.33 8.83
N LYS A 45 1.73 -2.86 8.41
CA LYS A 45 1.88 -4.23 7.93
C LYS A 45 1.52 -5.26 9.00
N ALA A 46 1.96 -5.06 10.24
CA ALA A 46 1.66 -5.95 11.36
C ALA A 46 0.18 -5.95 11.76
N GLU A 47 -0.53 -4.83 11.57
CA GLU A 47 -1.95 -4.67 11.93
C GLU A 47 -2.94 -4.98 10.79
N SER A 48 -2.44 -5.36 9.61
CA SER A 48 -3.25 -5.60 8.41
C SER A 48 -3.20 -7.07 7.98
N SER A 49 -4.18 -7.50 7.17
CA SER A 49 -4.19 -8.84 6.58
C SER A 49 -3.17 -8.98 5.44
N SER A 50 -3.06 -10.20 4.90
CA SER A 50 -2.24 -10.47 3.70
C SER A 50 -2.73 -9.77 2.43
N GLU A 51 -3.94 -9.19 2.44
CA GLU A 51 -4.47 -8.40 1.31
C GLU A 51 -3.88 -6.98 1.26
N VAL A 52 -3.13 -6.55 2.29
CA VAL A 52 -2.39 -5.28 2.29
C VAL A 52 -0.92 -5.51 1.95
N THR A 53 -0.45 -4.81 0.92
CA THR A 53 0.96 -4.79 0.52
C THR A 53 1.53 -3.40 0.72
N ILE A 54 2.65 -3.29 1.45
CA ILE A 54 3.41 -2.05 1.54
C ILE A 54 4.21 -1.88 0.24
N VAL A 55 4.09 -0.70 -0.39
CA VAL A 55 4.79 -0.34 -1.62
C VAL A 55 5.70 0.85 -1.33
N PRO A 56 7.02 0.76 -1.57
CA PRO A 56 7.90 1.93 -1.49
C PRO A 56 7.44 3.00 -2.47
N LEU A 57 7.27 4.24 -2.00
CA LEU A 57 6.77 5.33 -2.83
C LEU A 57 7.29 6.68 -2.35
N ASP A 58 8.13 7.29 -3.17
CA ASP A 58 8.35 8.74 -3.18
C ASP A 58 7.50 9.36 -4.30
N VAL A 59 6.43 10.06 -3.92
CA VAL A 59 5.52 10.71 -4.88
C VAL A 59 6.16 11.87 -5.65
N THR A 60 7.34 12.33 -5.23
CA THR A 60 8.08 13.40 -5.90
C THR A 60 9.06 12.87 -6.96
N SER A 61 9.19 11.55 -7.08
CA SER A 61 10.10 10.87 -8.00
C SER A 61 9.33 10.04 -9.02
N ASP A 62 9.41 10.43 -10.30
CA ASP A 62 8.77 9.69 -11.39
C ASP A 62 9.29 8.24 -11.47
N ASP A 63 10.58 8.01 -11.24
CA ASP A 63 11.17 6.67 -11.19
C ASP A 63 10.54 5.82 -10.07
N SER A 64 10.31 6.42 -8.90
CA SER A 64 9.63 5.73 -7.80
C SER A 64 8.17 5.42 -8.13
N VAL A 65 7.48 6.32 -8.83
CA VAL A 65 6.10 6.12 -9.26
C VAL A 65 6.01 5.00 -10.31
N VAL A 66 6.94 4.95 -11.26
CA VAL A 66 7.04 3.87 -12.26
C VAL A 66 7.30 2.53 -11.58
N ALA A 67 8.26 2.45 -10.65
CA ALA A 67 8.55 1.22 -9.92
C ALA A 67 7.33 0.72 -9.10
N ALA A 68 6.58 1.62 -8.47
CA ALA A 68 5.34 1.28 -7.77
C ALA A 68 4.28 0.76 -8.74
N PHE A 69 4.11 1.40 -9.90
CA PHE A 69 3.19 0.94 -10.96
C PHE A 69 3.54 -0.47 -11.45
N GLU A 70 4.81 -0.75 -11.72
CA GLU A 70 5.26 -2.08 -12.15
C GLU A 70 4.99 -3.14 -11.08
N THR A 71 5.35 -2.85 -9.83
CA THR A 71 5.11 -3.73 -8.68
C THR A 71 3.63 -4.09 -8.54
N ILE A 72 2.75 -3.08 -8.61
CA ILE A 72 1.30 -3.28 -8.48
C ILE A 72 0.75 -4.06 -9.69
N SER A 73 1.17 -3.68 -10.90
CA SER A 73 0.74 -4.33 -12.14
C SER A 73 1.08 -5.82 -12.15
N ASP A 74 2.29 -6.18 -11.74
CA ASP A 74 2.72 -7.58 -11.68
C ASP A 74 1.99 -8.35 -10.57
N SER A 75 1.75 -7.70 -9.43
CA SER A 75 0.95 -8.26 -8.33
C SER A 75 -0.50 -8.56 -8.73
N LEU A 76 -1.05 -7.80 -9.68
CA LEU A 76 -2.40 -7.98 -10.21
C LEU A 76 -2.50 -9.03 -11.31
N LYS A 77 -1.44 -9.25 -12.11
CA LYS A 77 -1.40 -10.31 -13.14
C LYS A 77 -1.40 -11.73 -12.55
N ASN A 78 -0.85 -11.89 -11.35
CA ASN A 78 -0.66 -13.19 -10.70
C ASN A 78 -1.91 -13.67 -9.92
N ARG A 79 -3.13 -13.27 -10.32
CA ARG A 79 -4.38 -13.59 -9.61
C ARG A 79 -5.48 -14.05 -10.55
#